data_AF-A0A2P2I1L4-F1
#
_entry.id   AF-A0A2P2I1L4-F1
#
_cell.length_a   1.000
_cell.length_b   1.000
_cell.length_c   1.000
_cell.angle_alpha   90.00
_cell.angle_beta   90.00
_cell.angle_gamma   90.00
#
_symmetry.space_group_name_H-M   'P 1'
#
loop_
_entity.id
_entity.type
_entity.pdbx_description
1 polymer ?
#
loop_
_entity_poly.entity_id
_entity_poly.type
_entity_poly.pdbx_seq_one_letter_code
_entity_poly.pdbx_strand_id
1 'polypeptide(L)'
;PPPDAHGIPDMKVRTCDNCLPVPEPGCSFYLSNVLPGHRHGVVTDPQQMLSTNHTPKVVQLTLIKDEDTMYYEATIPFDMFHVSIFAKPDICNKNFALRLHDKNSGAREMPFVWSFPAATHNLWLLWSSSPATDVDGRQVGSNAFDQDISFTLTRENLPKLPSSSSKDDLPACYFEQECGLLLAPDKPCGVQPLPNYPTWQPWLSRQDQLPYCEHGDAAGRWVLPCSSCQQDSMCMWDEAKWQPYNCRYRKFTTEELQSCMVGVKMLYVGDSTMRGLYFRLLERVNGTLIGWSKTRSVRTDLGVNGGRTDFTFNYYYRVGGGANQKLKISDHFINQFERMSDLKNDSSTVLIMGGQTWLNEQDMPMMRDRLLPKFGLQGARIIAKTLNTGMPYDPNGNVCRLLEKNMALTRVAKEHNVLLVDTFNITVSRYMEFYGGGCVCHFQFARNMGVYQDGGVVYKMEGPVNNVHEEILEHVLCHKP
;
A
#
# COMPACT_ATOMS: atom_id res chain seq x y z
N PRO A 1 55.58 21.76 8.28
CA PRO A 1 54.67 22.69 7.58
C PRO A 1 54.23 22.12 6.23
N PRO A 2 52.93 21.80 6.07
CA PRO A 2 52.32 21.87 4.76
C PRO A 2 51.18 22.90 4.73
N PRO A 3 51.00 23.57 3.57
CA PRO A 3 49.91 24.50 3.32
C PRO A 3 48.70 23.75 2.75
N ASP A 4 47.57 23.79 3.45
CA ASP A 4 46.27 23.34 2.97
C ASP A 4 45.36 24.56 2.78
N ALA A 5 45.11 24.92 1.52
CA ALA A 5 43.95 25.68 1.07
C ALA A 5 43.86 25.59 -0.46
N HIS A 6 42.62 25.65 -0.97
CA HIS A 6 42.12 25.53 -2.36
C HIS A 6 41.70 24.10 -2.74
N GLY A 7 40.43 23.79 -2.99
CA GLY A 7 39.23 24.61 -3.10
C GLY A 7 37.96 23.74 -3.11
N ILE A 8 36.85 24.35 -2.72
CA ILE A 8 35.50 23.77 -2.65
C ILE A 8 34.95 23.59 -4.08
N PRO A 9 34.36 22.44 -4.48
CA PRO A 9 33.63 22.36 -5.73
C PRO A 9 32.20 22.88 -5.55
N ASP A 10 31.88 23.96 -6.28
CA ASP A 10 30.52 24.42 -6.56
C ASP A 10 29.81 23.42 -7.50
N MET A 11 28.61 22.93 -7.12
CA MET A 11 27.75 22.16 -8.04
C MET A 11 26.88 23.10 -8.87
N LYS A 12 27.13 23.17 -10.20
CA LYS A 12 26.26 23.85 -11.18
C LYS A 12 25.38 22.84 -11.93
N VAL A 13 24.09 23.15 -12.04
CA VAL A 13 23.11 22.45 -12.87
C VAL A 13 23.36 22.78 -14.34
N ARG A 14 23.60 21.77 -15.19
CA ARG A 14 23.64 21.92 -16.65
C ARG A 14 22.28 21.62 -17.26
N THR A 15 21.83 22.52 -18.13
CA THR A 15 20.88 22.24 -19.21
C THR A 15 21.68 22.30 -20.52
N CYS A 16 21.65 21.26 -21.35
CA CYS A 16 21.81 21.42 -22.80
C CYS A 16 21.65 20.10 -23.57
N ASP A 17 21.04 20.27 -24.73
CA ASP A 17 20.93 19.35 -25.84
C ASP A 17 22.32 18.92 -26.32
N ASN A 18 22.51 17.60 -26.45
CA ASN A 18 23.71 16.91 -26.93
C ASN A 18 24.97 17.02 -26.05
N CYS A 19 25.21 16.00 -25.22
CA CYS A 19 26.50 15.80 -24.54
C CYS A 19 26.93 14.32 -24.56
N LEU A 20 28.14 14.09 -25.09
CA LEU A 20 29.22 13.37 -24.40
C LEU A 20 30.45 14.30 -24.52
N PRO A 21 31.32 14.46 -23.48
CA PRO A 21 32.01 13.36 -22.83
C PRO A 21 32.19 13.44 -21.28
N VAL A 22 32.43 12.24 -20.71
CA VAL A 22 33.15 11.79 -19.49
C VAL A 22 33.21 12.69 -18.23
N PRO A 23 32.78 12.21 -17.04
CA PRO A 23 33.07 12.83 -15.75
C PRO A 23 34.26 12.23 -14.97
N GLU A 24 34.92 13.12 -14.22
CA GLU A 24 35.94 12.94 -13.17
C GLU A 24 35.40 12.24 -11.89
N PRO A 25 36.28 11.79 -10.95
CA PRO A 25 35.90 10.86 -9.87
C PRO A 25 35.11 11.53 -8.73
N GLY A 26 33.97 10.93 -8.41
CA GLY A 26 33.08 11.28 -7.30
C GLY A 26 31.77 10.49 -7.38
N CYS A 27 31.47 9.66 -6.37
CA CYS A 27 30.18 8.98 -6.23
C CYS A 27 29.04 10.00 -6.26
N SER A 28 28.29 10.04 -7.36
CA SER A 28 27.13 10.91 -7.52
C SER A 28 25.86 10.15 -7.14
N PHE A 29 25.11 10.67 -6.16
CA PHE A 29 23.82 10.12 -5.74
C PHE A 29 22.69 10.99 -6.29
N TYR A 30 21.65 10.36 -6.84
CA TYR A 30 20.46 11.05 -7.32
C TYR A 30 19.21 10.45 -6.68
N LEU A 31 18.33 11.32 -6.18
CA LEU A 31 16.98 10.96 -5.75
C LEU A 31 15.99 11.35 -6.86
N SER A 32 15.17 10.39 -7.29
CA SER A 32 14.05 10.66 -8.19
C SER A 32 12.77 10.01 -7.68
N ASN A 33 11.64 10.71 -7.89
CA ASN A 33 10.32 10.11 -7.76
C ASN A 33 10.07 9.23 -8.99
N VAL A 34 9.77 7.95 -8.79
CA VAL A 34 9.59 6.98 -9.88
C VAL A 34 8.19 6.40 -9.81
N LEU A 35 7.52 6.33 -10.96
CA LEU A 35 6.25 5.64 -11.08
C LEU A 35 6.41 4.15 -10.68
N PRO A 36 5.51 3.60 -9.86
CA PRO A 36 5.51 2.17 -9.55
C PRO A 36 5.32 1.35 -10.84
N GLY A 37 6.36 0.65 -11.32
CA GLY A 37 6.22 -0.24 -12.49
C GLY A 37 7.42 -0.37 -13.43
N HIS A 38 8.48 0.42 -13.30
CA HIS A 38 9.70 0.17 -14.06
C HIS A 38 10.41 -1.09 -13.54
N ARG A 39 10.33 -2.19 -14.31
CA ARG A 39 11.07 -3.43 -14.04
C ARG A 39 12.58 -3.18 -14.10
N HIS A 40 13.29 -3.75 -13.13
CA HIS A 40 14.44 -4.69 -13.23
C HIS A 40 15.36 -4.68 -14.47
N GLY A 41 15.51 -3.55 -15.15
CA GLY A 41 16.61 -3.30 -16.07
C GLY A 41 17.74 -2.60 -15.31
N VAL A 42 18.98 -2.94 -15.65
CA VAL A 42 20.13 -2.09 -15.32
C VAL A 42 19.88 -0.77 -16.04
N VAL A 43 19.40 0.26 -15.33
CA VAL A 43 19.30 1.61 -15.89
C VAL A 43 20.72 2.15 -15.96
N THR A 44 21.31 2.10 -17.15
CA THR A 44 22.67 2.59 -17.41
C THR A 44 22.72 4.11 -17.59
N ASP A 45 21.56 4.77 -17.74
CA ASP A 45 21.47 6.20 -18.04
C ASP A 45 20.23 6.87 -17.38
N PRO A 46 20.43 7.86 -16.48
CA PRO A 46 19.36 8.68 -15.90
C PRO A 46 18.46 9.38 -16.94
N GLN A 47 18.94 9.64 -18.16
CA GLN A 47 18.14 10.29 -19.20
C GLN A 47 16.99 9.42 -19.73
N GLN A 48 17.09 8.08 -19.66
CA GLN A 48 16.00 7.20 -20.07
C GLN A 48 14.76 7.32 -19.16
N MET A 49 14.93 7.71 -17.89
CA MET A 49 13.82 7.95 -16.97
C MET A 49 13.04 9.23 -17.28
N LEU A 50 13.63 10.18 -17.99
CA LEU A 50 13.03 11.48 -18.34
C LEU A 50 12.07 11.43 -19.54
N SER A 51 11.85 10.24 -20.14
CA SER A 51 11.04 10.07 -21.35
C SER A 51 9.53 9.88 -21.09
N THR A 52 9.10 9.83 -19.83
CA THR A 52 7.68 9.93 -19.49
C THR A 52 7.34 11.40 -19.22
N ASN A 53 6.14 11.86 -19.57
CA ASN A 53 5.66 13.25 -19.42
C ASN A 53 5.65 13.81 -17.98
N HIS A 54 6.32 13.14 -17.04
CA HIS A 54 6.53 13.57 -15.67
C HIS A 54 8.01 13.88 -15.46
N THR A 55 8.36 15.16 -15.37
CA THR A 55 9.65 15.59 -14.84
C THR A 55 9.80 15.05 -13.41
N PRO A 56 10.77 14.16 -13.13
CA PRO A 56 11.00 13.66 -11.78
C PRO A 56 11.31 14.83 -10.86
N LYS A 57 10.63 14.90 -9.71
CA LYS A 57 11.04 15.82 -8.64
C LYS A 57 12.39 15.32 -8.11
N VAL A 58 13.45 16.05 -8.39
CA VAL A 58 14.81 15.76 -7.90
C VAL A 58 14.96 16.38 -6.52
N VAL A 59 15.38 15.58 -5.53
CA VAL A 59 15.64 16.05 -4.17
C VAL A 59 17.15 16.11 -3.94
N GLN A 60 17.62 17.24 -3.42
CA GLN A 60 19.02 17.44 -3.08
C GLN A 60 19.35 16.79 -1.73
N LEU A 61 20.42 16.01 -1.69
CA LEU A 61 20.93 15.41 -0.46
C LEU A 61 21.93 16.36 0.20
N THR A 62 21.82 16.52 1.51
CA THR A 62 22.78 17.28 2.32
C THR A 62 23.73 16.30 3.00
N LEU A 63 25.04 16.43 2.72
CA LEU A 63 26.07 15.65 3.41
C LEU A 63 26.32 16.23 4.81
N ILE A 64 26.17 15.39 5.83
CA ILE A 64 26.58 15.64 7.20
C ILE A 64 27.78 14.72 7.46
N LYS A 65 28.97 15.28 7.63
CA LYS A 65 30.18 14.50 7.86
C LYS A 65 30.38 14.28 9.35
N ASP A 66 30.44 13.01 9.75
CA ASP A 66 30.95 12.57 11.06
C ASP A 66 32.16 11.65 10.80
N GLU A 67 33.09 11.59 11.75
CA GLU A 67 34.51 11.26 11.53
C GLU A 67 34.76 9.96 10.73
N ASP A 68 33.88 8.95 10.83
CA ASP A 68 34.00 7.64 10.17
C ASP A 68 32.75 7.18 9.36
N THR A 69 31.72 8.02 9.21
CA THR A 69 30.47 7.63 8.53
C THR A 69 29.92 8.78 7.68
N MET A 70 29.56 8.47 6.42
CA MET A 70 28.91 9.46 5.55
C MET A 70 27.41 9.47 5.82
N TYR A 71 26.91 10.55 6.44
CA TYR A 71 25.48 10.75 6.67
C TYR A 71 24.91 11.68 5.60
N TYR A 72 23.82 11.28 4.96
CA TYR A 72 23.08 12.10 4.01
C TYR A 72 21.67 12.34 4.53
N GLU A 73 21.22 13.58 4.48
CA GLU A 73 19.85 13.92 4.85
C GLU A 73 19.12 14.61 3.72
N ALA A 74 17.83 14.31 3.57
CA ALA A 74 16.95 15.08 2.71
C ALA A 74 15.56 15.19 3.30
N THR A 75 14.93 16.35 3.04
CA THR A 75 13.50 16.53 3.24
C THR A 75 12.80 16.32 1.90
N ILE A 76 11.85 15.39 1.85
CA ILE A 76 11.06 15.09 0.64
C ILE A 76 9.64 15.66 0.79
N PRO A 77 9.02 16.15 -0.30
CA PRO A 77 7.64 16.65 -0.27
C PRO A 77 6.65 15.62 0.27
N PHE A 78 5.56 16.08 0.90
CA PHE A 78 4.55 15.18 1.50
C PHE A 78 3.85 14.27 0.46
N ASP A 79 3.78 14.72 -0.79
CA ASP A 79 3.20 14.00 -1.94
C ASP A 79 4.18 13.00 -2.59
N MET A 80 5.40 12.89 -2.07
CA MET A 80 6.39 11.91 -2.49
C MET A 80 6.28 10.64 -1.62
N PHE A 81 5.74 9.58 -2.22
CA PHE A 81 5.57 8.28 -1.56
C PHE A 81 6.64 7.25 -1.95
N HIS A 82 7.36 7.51 -3.04
CA HIS A 82 8.39 6.64 -3.59
C HIS A 82 9.68 7.41 -3.83
N VAL A 83 10.81 6.83 -3.41
CA VAL A 83 12.15 7.38 -3.66
C VAL A 83 13.03 6.25 -4.16
N SER A 84 13.72 6.51 -5.27
CA SER A 84 14.81 5.68 -5.74
C SER A 84 16.15 6.34 -5.45
N ILE A 85 17.05 5.56 -4.84
CA ILE A 85 18.44 5.96 -4.60
C ILE A 85 19.30 5.24 -5.62
N PHE A 86 20.01 6.01 -6.43
CA PHE A 86 21.01 5.48 -7.35
C PHE A 86 22.40 5.73 -6.79
N ALA A 87 23.18 4.65 -6.72
CA ALA A 87 24.58 4.69 -6.34
C ALA A 87 25.38 3.94 -7.40
N LYS A 88 26.43 4.57 -7.93
CA LYS A 88 27.35 3.95 -8.89
C LYS A 88 28.75 3.95 -8.28
N PRO A 89 29.42 2.78 -8.16
CA PRO A 89 30.81 2.76 -7.76
C PRO A 89 31.68 3.33 -8.89
N ASP A 90 32.61 4.23 -8.54
CA ASP A 90 33.57 4.79 -9.49
C ASP A 90 34.59 3.76 -10.01
N ILE A 91 34.76 2.64 -9.30
CA ILE A 91 35.70 1.58 -9.67
C ILE A 91 34.93 0.29 -9.96
N CYS A 92 34.75 -0.02 -11.24
CA CYS A 92 34.19 -1.29 -11.72
C CYS A 92 35.21 -2.45 -11.56
N ASN A 93 35.65 -2.76 -10.34
CA ASN A 93 36.35 -4.01 -10.11
C ASN A 93 35.33 -5.11 -9.80
N LYS A 94 35.47 -6.27 -10.44
CA LYS A 94 34.48 -7.38 -10.43
C LYS A 94 34.21 -8.01 -9.05
N ASN A 95 34.87 -7.53 -7.98
CA ASN A 95 34.84 -8.11 -6.64
C ASN A 95 34.09 -7.25 -5.60
N PHE A 96 33.44 -6.16 -6.02
CA PHE A 96 32.69 -5.28 -5.12
C PHE A 96 31.17 -5.49 -5.28
N ALA A 97 30.47 -5.60 -4.15
CA ALA A 97 29.02 -5.67 -4.10
C ALA A 97 28.48 -4.59 -3.17
N LEU A 98 27.55 -3.77 -3.66
CA LEU A 98 26.83 -2.79 -2.85
C LEU A 98 25.64 -3.50 -2.19
N ARG A 99 25.54 -3.46 -0.87
CA ARG A 99 24.47 -4.13 -0.12
C ARG A 99 23.74 -3.14 0.78
N LEU A 100 22.46 -2.91 0.51
CA LEU A 100 21.62 -2.16 1.44
C LEU A 100 21.24 -3.04 2.63
N HIS A 101 21.51 -2.57 3.84
CA HIS A 101 21.06 -3.16 5.08
C HIS A 101 19.89 -2.34 5.63
N ASP A 102 18.67 -2.82 5.43
CA ASP A 102 17.53 -2.39 6.23
C ASP A 102 17.48 -3.26 7.51
N LYS A 103 17.41 -2.60 8.69
CA LYS A 103 17.24 -3.26 9.99
C LYS A 103 16.05 -4.24 10.00
N ASN A 104 15.08 -4.08 9.09
CA ASN A 104 13.85 -4.86 9.03
C ASN A 104 13.78 -5.92 7.91
N SER A 105 14.69 -5.94 6.92
CA SER A 105 14.51 -6.81 5.74
C SER A 105 15.76 -7.52 5.19
N GLY A 106 16.92 -7.32 5.83
CA GLY A 106 18.18 -8.01 5.51
C GLY A 106 18.84 -7.55 4.20
N ALA A 107 20.10 -7.94 3.98
CA ALA A 107 20.91 -7.52 2.83
C ALA A 107 20.33 -7.98 1.48
N ARG A 108 20.29 -7.09 0.47
CA ARG A 108 19.98 -7.41 -0.94
C ARG A 108 20.85 -6.60 -1.91
N GLU A 109 21.07 -7.13 -3.11
CA GLU A 109 21.75 -6.48 -4.26
C GLU A 109 20.71 -6.10 -5.34
N MET A 110 20.88 -4.96 -6.07
CA MET A 110 20.12 -4.41 -7.24
C MET A 110 19.33 -3.08 -7.00
N PRO A 111 19.05 -2.23 -8.02
CA PRO A 111 18.47 -0.88 -7.83
C PRO A 111 17.11 -0.90 -7.11
N PHE A 112 16.91 0.08 -6.22
CA PHE A 112 15.83 0.08 -5.24
C PHE A 112 14.79 1.20 -5.50
N VAL A 113 13.50 0.84 -5.41
CA VAL A 113 12.36 1.77 -5.24
C VAL A 113 11.83 1.52 -3.83
N TRP A 114 11.85 2.53 -2.96
CA TRP A 114 11.38 2.40 -1.58
C TRP A 114 10.13 3.24 -1.33
N SER A 115 9.36 2.88 -0.32
CA SER A 115 8.25 3.72 0.15
C SER A 115 8.33 4.01 1.62
N PHE A 116 7.74 5.15 1.97
CA PHE A 116 7.97 5.82 3.23
C PHE A 116 6.65 5.88 4.03
N PRO A 117 6.31 4.84 4.82
CA PRO A 117 5.12 4.86 5.68
C PRO A 117 5.23 5.82 6.87
N ALA A 118 6.43 6.05 7.41
CA ALA A 118 6.72 6.95 8.53
C ALA A 118 7.25 8.34 8.12
N ALA A 119 7.20 9.30 9.04
CA ALA A 119 7.68 10.67 8.82
C ALA A 119 9.21 10.76 8.61
N THR A 120 9.98 9.84 9.20
CA THR A 120 11.45 9.80 9.09
C THR A 120 11.90 8.35 8.91
N HIS A 121 12.83 8.12 7.98
CA HIS A 121 13.42 6.81 7.73
C HIS A 121 14.94 6.90 7.67
N ASN A 122 15.59 5.93 8.33
CA ASN A 122 17.04 5.77 8.32
C ASN A 122 17.39 4.55 7.48
N LEU A 123 18.17 4.74 6.43
CA LEU A 123 18.67 3.71 5.54
C LEU A 123 20.16 3.52 5.74
N TRP A 124 20.64 2.28 5.80
CA TRP A 124 22.06 1.98 5.89
C TRP A 124 22.52 1.26 4.61
N LEU A 125 23.41 1.89 3.85
CA LEU A 125 24.20 1.24 2.81
C LEU A 125 25.44 0.66 3.47
N LEU A 126 25.56 -0.66 3.41
CA LEU A 126 26.81 -1.34 3.72
C LEU A 126 27.57 -1.54 2.41
N TRP A 127 28.75 -0.95 2.32
CA TRP A 127 29.67 -1.27 1.25
C TRP A 127 30.61 -2.38 1.72
N SER A 128 30.47 -3.60 1.19
CA SER A 128 31.37 -4.70 1.52
C SER A 128 32.18 -5.13 0.28
N SER A 129 33.50 -5.19 0.39
CA SER A 129 34.32 -5.94 -0.58
C SER A 129 34.14 -7.44 -0.33
N SER A 130 33.79 -8.22 -1.35
CA SER A 130 33.93 -9.68 -1.23
C SER A 130 35.43 -10.01 -1.16
N PRO A 131 35.87 -10.94 -0.30
CA PRO A 131 37.27 -11.39 -0.34
C PRO A 131 37.54 -11.97 -1.74
N ALA A 132 38.59 -11.47 -2.39
CA ALA A 132 39.01 -12.03 -3.67
C ALA A 132 39.50 -13.46 -3.43
N THR A 133 38.94 -14.43 -4.14
CA THR A 133 39.50 -15.78 -4.21
C THR A 133 40.51 -15.83 -5.35
N ASP A 134 41.71 -16.33 -5.08
CA ASP A 134 42.68 -16.61 -6.15
C ASP A 134 42.20 -17.76 -7.05
N VAL A 135 42.99 -18.04 -8.09
CA VAL A 135 42.72 -19.09 -9.09
C VAL A 135 42.64 -20.50 -8.49
N ASP A 136 43.15 -20.69 -7.27
CA ASP A 136 43.15 -21.95 -6.51
C ASP A 136 42.08 -21.97 -5.39
N GLY A 137 41.20 -20.96 -5.35
CA GLY A 137 40.10 -20.87 -4.37
C GLY A 137 40.53 -20.44 -2.97
N ARG A 138 41.75 -19.91 -2.79
CA ARG A 138 42.20 -19.37 -1.49
C ARG A 138 41.77 -17.91 -1.34
N GLN A 139 41.24 -17.55 -0.17
CA GLN A 139 40.91 -16.16 0.15
C GLN A 139 42.19 -15.32 0.25
N VAL A 140 42.24 -14.22 -0.51
CA VAL A 140 43.33 -13.23 -0.47
C VAL A 140 42.76 -11.91 0.06
N GLY A 141 43.17 -11.54 1.28
CA GLY A 141 42.88 -10.25 1.90
C GLY A 141 41.67 -10.24 2.84
N SER A 142 41.89 -9.88 4.11
CA SER A 142 40.90 -9.78 5.18
C SER A 142 40.49 -8.34 5.51
N ASN A 143 40.62 -7.41 4.56
CA ASN A 143 40.30 -6.00 4.80
C ASN A 143 38.99 -5.66 4.10
N ALA A 144 37.87 -6.11 4.67
CA ALA A 144 36.58 -5.53 4.36
C ALA A 144 36.62 -4.07 4.86
N PHE A 145 36.65 -3.12 3.93
CA PHE A 145 36.33 -1.73 4.25
C PHE A 145 34.81 -1.62 4.27
N ASP A 146 34.21 -1.80 5.45
CA ASP A 146 32.80 -1.48 5.67
C ASP A 146 32.71 0.05 5.82
N GLN A 147 32.45 0.76 4.72
CA GLN A 147 32.00 2.14 4.82
C GLN A 147 30.48 2.14 4.96
N ASP A 148 30.02 2.62 6.11
CA ASP A 148 28.60 2.87 6.34
C ASP A 148 28.22 4.21 5.71
N ILE A 149 27.22 4.16 4.83
CA ILE A 149 26.55 5.37 4.34
C ILE A 149 25.12 5.34 4.86
N SER A 150 24.77 6.32 5.67
CA SER A 150 23.44 6.43 6.25
C SER A 150 22.64 7.51 5.52
N PHE A 151 21.38 7.23 5.17
CA PHE A 151 20.44 8.22 4.64
C PHE A 151 19.30 8.43 5.62
N THR A 152 19.08 9.67 6.03
CA THR A 152 17.88 10.09 6.75
C THR A 152 16.95 10.83 5.79
N LEU A 153 15.83 10.20 5.44
CA LEU A 153 14.80 10.85 4.62
C LEU A 153 13.65 11.27 5.54
N THR A 154 13.41 12.57 5.62
CA THR A 154 12.29 13.15 6.36
C THR A 154 11.23 13.61 5.37
N ARG A 155 10.01 13.06 5.46
CA ARG A 155 8.90 13.54 4.64
C ARG A 155 8.28 14.76 5.31
N GLU A 156 7.97 15.79 4.51
CA GLU A 156 7.20 16.92 4.98
C GLU A 156 5.90 16.44 5.64
N ASN A 157 5.51 17.13 6.71
CA ASN A 157 4.22 16.88 7.33
C ASN A 157 3.10 17.17 6.33
N LEU A 158 1.96 16.51 6.51
CA LEU A 158 0.76 16.86 5.76
C LEU A 158 0.49 18.38 5.90
N PRO A 159 0.01 19.03 4.82
CA PRO A 159 -0.37 20.43 4.86
C PRO A 159 -1.31 20.67 6.04
N LYS A 160 -0.88 21.51 6.98
CA LYS A 160 -1.71 21.90 8.12
C LYS A 160 -2.47 23.17 7.77
N LEU A 161 -3.62 23.35 8.40
CA LEU A 161 -4.40 24.57 8.31
C LEU A 161 -3.53 25.80 8.60
N PRO A 162 -3.71 26.92 7.88
CA PRO A 162 -3.27 28.21 8.36
C PRO A 162 -3.84 28.42 9.76
N SER A 163 -3.02 28.88 10.71
CA SER A 163 -3.39 29.03 12.13
C SER A 163 -4.62 29.91 12.38
N SER A 164 -5.07 30.69 11.40
CA SER A 164 -6.24 31.57 11.46
C SER A 164 -7.52 31.01 10.82
N SER A 165 -7.47 29.86 10.13
CA SER A 165 -8.60 29.36 9.33
C SER A 165 -9.23 28.12 9.97
N SER A 166 -10.55 28.14 10.17
CA SER A 166 -11.30 26.92 10.50
C SER A 166 -11.34 26.00 9.29
N LYS A 167 -11.15 24.70 9.51
CA LYS A 167 -11.34 23.66 8.50
C LYS A 167 -12.73 23.73 7.85
N ASP A 168 -13.73 24.10 8.64
CA ASP A 168 -15.13 24.14 8.26
C ASP A 168 -15.41 25.16 7.15
N ASP A 169 -14.58 26.22 7.09
CA ASP A 169 -14.66 27.31 6.12
C ASP A 169 -13.81 27.06 4.87
N LEU A 170 -12.99 26.01 4.86
CA LEU A 170 -12.19 25.69 3.68
C LEU A 170 -13.06 25.21 2.51
N PRO A 171 -12.69 25.55 1.26
CA PRO A 171 -13.24 24.91 0.08
C PRO A 171 -13.30 23.38 0.17
N ALA A 172 -14.46 22.81 -0.17
CA ALA A 172 -14.57 21.39 -0.41
C ALA A 172 -14.08 21.08 -1.83
N CYS A 173 -13.10 20.20 -1.94
CA CYS A 173 -12.56 19.76 -3.22
C CYS A 173 -12.79 18.25 -3.36
N TYR A 174 -12.82 17.76 -4.60
CA TYR A 174 -12.84 16.34 -4.89
C TYR A 174 -11.62 15.91 -5.67
N PHE A 175 -11.32 14.62 -5.57
CA PHE A 175 -10.20 13.97 -6.22
C PHE A 175 -10.67 12.63 -6.78
N GLU A 176 -10.75 12.54 -8.11
CA GLU A 176 -11.34 11.40 -8.81
C GLU A 176 -10.30 10.49 -9.46
N GLN A 177 -9.21 11.06 -9.98
CA GLN A 177 -8.08 10.30 -10.48
C GLN A 177 -6.80 11.13 -10.39
N GLU A 178 -5.68 10.42 -10.28
CA GLU A 178 -4.35 11.02 -10.27
C GLU A 178 -3.90 11.35 -11.70
N CYS A 179 -3.20 12.47 -11.89
CA CYS A 179 -2.74 12.91 -13.21
C CYS A 179 -1.65 11.99 -13.79
N GLY A 180 -0.91 11.28 -12.94
CA GLY A 180 0.04 10.25 -13.34
C GLY A 180 -0.61 8.93 -13.80
N LEU A 181 -1.93 8.77 -13.65
CA LEU A 181 -2.65 7.55 -13.99
C LEU A 181 -4.07 7.84 -14.49
N LEU A 182 -4.18 8.23 -15.76
CA LEU A 182 -5.46 8.53 -16.40
C LEU A 182 -6.18 7.25 -16.82
N LEU A 183 -7.25 6.92 -16.11
CA LEU A 183 -8.16 5.81 -16.48
C LEU A 183 -9.40 6.28 -17.25
N ALA A 184 -9.84 7.51 -16.99
CA ALA A 184 -10.99 8.12 -17.62
C ALA A 184 -10.55 9.44 -18.28
N PRO A 185 -10.16 9.43 -19.57
CA PRO A 185 -9.64 10.60 -20.26
C PRO A 185 -10.63 11.79 -20.31
N ASP A 186 -11.91 11.50 -20.18
CA ASP A 186 -13.02 12.46 -20.15
C ASP A 186 -13.21 13.13 -18.78
N LYS A 187 -12.54 12.65 -17.74
CA LYS A 187 -12.63 13.18 -16.38
C LYS A 187 -11.40 14.02 -16.01
N PRO A 188 -11.54 15.06 -15.18
CA PRO A 188 -10.39 15.81 -14.71
C PRO A 188 -9.50 14.93 -13.82
N CYS A 189 -8.21 15.25 -13.77
CA CYS A 189 -7.25 14.67 -12.84
C CYS A 189 -6.80 15.71 -11.80
N GLY A 190 -6.24 15.26 -10.69
CA GLY A 190 -5.86 16.13 -9.57
C GLY A 190 -7.05 16.63 -8.77
N VAL A 191 -6.80 17.48 -7.77
CA VAL A 191 -7.88 18.10 -6.99
C VAL A 191 -8.70 19.08 -7.81
N GLN A 192 -10.02 19.08 -7.60
CA GLN A 192 -10.98 19.90 -8.33
C GLN A 192 -12.01 20.51 -7.38
N PRO A 193 -12.52 21.73 -7.63
CA PRO A 193 -13.58 22.33 -6.81
C PRO A 193 -14.84 21.47 -6.80
N LEU A 194 -15.40 21.16 -5.62
CA LEU A 194 -16.63 20.38 -5.53
C LEU A 194 -17.84 21.25 -5.91
N PRO A 195 -18.61 20.89 -6.97
CA PRO A 195 -19.77 21.66 -7.36
C PRO A 195 -20.83 21.70 -6.26
N ASN A 196 -21.49 22.84 -6.09
CA ASN A 196 -22.56 23.10 -5.11
C ASN A 196 -22.14 23.11 -3.63
N TYR A 197 -20.85 22.91 -3.32
CA TYR A 197 -20.34 22.94 -1.94
C TYR A 197 -19.13 23.88 -1.87
N PRO A 198 -19.35 25.18 -1.70
CA PRO A 198 -18.25 26.15 -1.67
C PRO A 198 -17.36 25.99 -0.45
N THR A 199 -17.84 25.37 0.63
CA THR A 199 -17.08 25.09 1.85
C THR A 199 -17.34 23.68 2.38
N TRP A 200 -16.47 23.23 3.29
CA TRP A 200 -16.45 21.89 3.85
C TRP A 200 -17.66 21.57 4.74
N GLN A 201 -18.10 22.50 5.59
CA GLN A 201 -19.16 22.24 6.57
C GLN A 201 -20.54 21.97 5.96
N PRO A 202 -21.02 22.72 4.95
CA PRO A 202 -22.25 22.39 4.23
C PRO A 202 -22.19 21.02 3.56
N TRP A 203 -21.02 20.63 3.06
CA TRP A 203 -20.82 19.30 2.47
C TRP A 203 -20.94 18.20 3.53
N LEU A 204 -20.26 18.34 4.68
CA LEU A 204 -20.37 17.39 5.79
C LEU A 204 -21.82 17.19 6.23
N SER A 205 -22.55 18.30 6.44
CA SER A 205 -23.94 18.29 6.89
C SER A 205 -24.87 17.56 5.91
N ARG A 206 -24.57 17.63 4.60
CA ARG A 206 -25.32 16.88 3.59
C ARG A 206 -25.04 15.38 3.65
N GLN A 207 -23.82 14.97 3.94
CA GLN A 207 -23.46 13.55 3.88
C GLN A 207 -24.27 12.72 4.87
N ASP A 208 -24.57 13.26 6.05
CA ASP A 208 -25.38 12.56 7.06
C ASP A 208 -26.85 12.34 6.64
N GLN A 209 -27.33 13.11 5.67
CA GLN A 209 -28.69 13.02 5.13
C GLN A 209 -28.80 12.03 3.97
N LEU A 210 -27.69 11.52 3.44
CA LEU A 210 -27.73 10.56 2.35
C LEU A 210 -28.29 9.21 2.84
N PRO A 211 -29.06 8.51 1.98
CA PRO A 211 -29.47 7.15 2.29
C PRO A 211 -28.26 6.23 2.42
N TYR A 212 -28.44 5.12 3.11
CA TYR A 212 -27.39 4.10 3.15
C TYR A 212 -27.25 3.42 1.78
N CYS A 213 -26.02 3.04 1.44
CA CYS A 213 -25.77 2.29 0.21
C CYS A 213 -26.44 0.91 0.29
N GLU A 214 -26.89 0.39 -0.84
CA GLU A 214 -27.44 -0.97 -0.91
C GLU A 214 -26.33 -2.02 -1.08
N HIS A 215 -25.21 -1.62 -1.69
CA HIS A 215 -24.10 -2.48 -2.05
C HIS A 215 -22.77 -1.79 -1.74
N GLY A 216 -21.73 -2.59 -1.45
CA GLY A 216 -20.38 -2.09 -1.15
C GLY A 216 -19.54 -1.70 -2.37
N ASP A 217 -20.14 -1.59 -3.56
CA ASP A 217 -19.49 -1.16 -4.80
C ASP A 217 -20.09 0.14 -5.37
N ALA A 218 -20.71 0.95 -4.52
CA ALA A 218 -21.26 2.22 -4.94
C ALA A 218 -20.14 3.15 -5.47
N ALA A 219 -20.33 3.68 -6.67
CA ALA A 219 -19.41 4.62 -7.29
C ALA A 219 -19.30 5.91 -6.45
N GLY A 220 -18.08 6.42 -6.34
CA GLY A 220 -17.77 7.57 -5.50
C GLY A 220 -16.46 8.25 -5.90
N ARG A 221 -16.02 9.14 -5.01
CA ARG A 221 -14.78 9.91 -5.15
C ARG A 221 -14.23 10.27 -3.79
N TRP A 222 -12.95 10.67 -3.76
CA TRP A 222 -12.40 11.31 -2.57
C TRP A 222 -12.85 12.77 -2.50
N VAL A 223 -13.18 13.21 -1.29
CA VAL A 223 -13.52 14.61 -1.00
C VAL A 223 -12.71 15.05 0.21
N LEU A 224 -12.12 16.24 0.13
CA LEU A 224 -11.19 16.75 1.11
C LEU A 224 -11.28 18.29 1.19
N PRO A 225 -11.06 18.88 2.38
CA PRO A 225 -10.99 20.33 2.50
C PRO A 225 -9.61 20.83 2.07
N CYS A 226 -9.59 21.90 1.27
CA CYS A 226 -8.34 22.51 0.81
C CYS A 226 -8.39 24.03 0.89
N SER A 227 -7.24 24.65 1.10
CA SER A 227 -7.10 26.11 0.94
C SER A 227 -7.19 26.54 -0.53
N SER A 228 -6.89 25.63 -1.46
CA SER A 228 -7.13 25.80 -2.90
C SER A 228 -7.39 24.44 -3.56
N CYS A 229 -8.42 24.35 -4.41
CA CYS A 229 -8.70 23.15 -5.20
C CYS A 229 -7.92 23.11 -6.52
N GLN A 230 -6.72 23.69 -6.57
CA GLN A 230 -5.84 23.68 -7.76
C GLN A 230 -4.56 22.87 -7.53
N GLN A 231 -4.22 22.58 -6.27
CA GLN A 231 -2.97 21.95 -5.91
C GLN A 231 -3.20 20.98 -4.75
N ASP A 232 -2.79 19.73 -4.93
CA ASP A 232 -2.92 18.66 -3.93
C ASP A 232 -2.19 18.99 -2.62
N SER A 233 -1.13 19.82 -2.69
CA SER A 233 -0.36 20.36 -1.56
C SER A 233 -1.10 21.35 -0.68
N MET A 234 -2.25 21.83 -1.13
CA MET A 234 -3.05 22.79 -0.39
C MET A 234 -4.21 22.13 0.36
N CYS A 235 -4.25 20.79 0.37
CA CYS A 235 -5.33 19.98 0.89
C CYS A 235 -4.98 19.23 2.18
N MET A 236 -6.00 19.04 3.02
CA MET A 236 -5.91 18.27 4.26
C MET A 236 -6.23 16.79 3.98
N TRP A 237 -5.20 16.02 3.63
CA TRP A 237 -5.34 14.61 3.27
C TRP A 237 -5.68 13.68 4.44
N ASP A 238 -5.37 14.09 5.67
CA ASP A 238 -5.81 13.43 6.90
C ASP A 238 -7.33 13.48 7.09
N GLU A 239 -7.98 14.42 6.42
CA GLU A 239 -9.42 14.66 6.47
C GLU A 239 -10.17 14.15 5.24
N ALA A 240 -9.45 13.59 4.27
CA ALA A 240 -10.02 13.03 3.06
C ALA A 240 -11.02 11.91 3.37
N LYS A 241 -12.18 11.97 2.72
CA LYS A 241 -13.25 10.98 2.86
C LYS A 241 -13.58 10.39 1.50
N TRP A 242 -13.65 9.07 1.41
CA TRP A 242 -14.29 8.41 0.29
C TRP A 242 -15.80 8.54 0.43
N GLN A 243 -16.47 9.10 -0.58
CA GLN A 243 -17.90 9.34 -0.55
C GLN A 243 -18.55 8.83 -1.83
N PRO A 244 -19.41 7.79 -1.74
CA PRO A 244 -20.30 7.43 -2.84
C PRO A 244 -21.20 8.61 -3.23
N TYR A 245 -21.52 8.73 -4.51
CA TYR A 245 -22.20 9.94 -5.03
C TYR A 245 -23.57 10.20 -4.40
N ASN A 246 -24.35 9.14 -4.18
CA ASN A 246 -25.78 9.24 -3.86
C ASN A 246 -26.17 8.50 -2.57
N CYS A 247 -25.20 7.90 -1.87
CA CYS A 247 -25.44 7.12 -0.66
C CYS A 247 -24.23 7.21 0.26
N ARG A 248 -24.36 6.70 1.48
CA ARG A 248 -23.26 6.59 2.44
C ARG A 248 -23.15 5.19 3.02
N TYR A 249 -21.96 4.80 3.41
CA TYR A 249 -21.77 3.60 4.21
C TYR A 249 -22.10 3.90 5.68
N ARG A 250 -22.63 2.91 6.38
CA ARG A 250 -22.97 3.05 7.80
C ARG A 250 -21.70 2.84 8.61
N LYS A 251 -21.39 3.80 9.48
CA LYS A 251 -20.35 3.66 10.50
C LYS A 251 -20.95 3.00 11.73
N PHE A 252 -20.31 1.95 12.21
CA PHE A 252 -20.73 1.24 13.42
C PHE A 252 -19.84 1.66 14.59
N THR A 253 -20.46 1.87 15.74
CA THR A 253 -19.74 1.87 17.02
C THR A 253 -19.18 0.47 17.31
N THR A 254 -18.22 0.37 18.23
CA THR A 254 -17.65 -0.92 18.63
C THR A 254 -18.74 -1.85 19.15
N GLU A 255 -19.68 -1.34 19.93
CA GLU A 255 -20.77 -2.10 20.54
C GLU A 255 -21.77 -2.60 19.49
N GLU A 256 -22.15 -1.75 18.53
CA GLU A 256 -23.03 -2.17 17.43
C GLU A 256 -22.39 -3.25 16.56
N LEU A 257 -21.09 -3.10 16.25
CA LEU A 257 -20.34 -4.08 15.48
C LEU A 257 -20.22 -5.41 16.24
N GLN A 258 -19.86 -5.37 17.52
CA GLN A 258 -19.81 -6.56 18.37
C GLN A 258 -21.16 -7.28 18.45
N SER A 259 -22.26 -6.53 18.54
CA SER A 259 -23.61 -7.10 18.54
C SER A 259 -23.97 -7.73 17.20
N CYS A 260 -23.60 -7.11 16.09
CA CYS A 260 -23.82 -7.67 14.74
C CYS A 260 -23.07 -8.98 14.53
N MET A 261 -21.85 -9.08 15.06
CA MET A 261 -20.93 -10.19 14.82
C MET A 261 -21.18 -11.42 15.72
N VAL A 262 -22.20 -11.39 16.58
CA VAL A 262 -22.54 -12.52 17.46
C VAL A 262 -22.92 -13.76 16.64
N GLY A 263 -22.24 -14.88 16.91
CA GLY A 263 -22.42 -16.16 16.23
C GLY A 263 -21.83 -16.21 14.82
N VAL A 264 -21.15 -15.15 14.36
CA VAL A 264 -20.59 -15.07 13.02
C VAL A 264 -19.25 -15.80 12.95
N LYS A 265 -19.08 -16.61 11.91
CA LYS A 265 -17.86 -17.33 11.58
C LYS A 265 -17.31 -16.79 10.24
N MET A 266 -16.14 -16.18 10.29
CA MET A 266 -15.54 -15.45 9.17
C MET A 266 -14.38 -16.23 8.56
N LEU A 267 -14.49 -16.58 7.26
CA LEU A 267 -13.51 -17.37 6.52
C LEU A 267 -12.87 -16.53 5.43
N TYR A 268 -11.63 -16.09 5.63
CA TYR A 268 -10.92 -15.26 4.68
C TYR A 268 -9.96 -16.08 3.82
N VAL A 269 -9.98 -15.88 2.50
CA VAL A 269 -8.93 -16.37 1.59
C VAL A 269 -8.40 -15.20 0.78
N GLY A 270 -7.10 -14.94 0.87
CA GLY A 270 -6.54 -13.89 0.04
C GLY A 270 -5.08 -13.57 0.27
N ASP A 271 -4.64 -12.56 -0.47
CA ASP A 271 -3.28 -12.11 -0.41
C ASP A 271 -3.02 -11.21 0.81
N SER A 272 -1.89 -10.53 0.77
CA SER A 272 -1.44 -9.67 1.86
C SER A 272 -2.34 -8.45 2.11
N THR A 273 -3.18 -8.04 1.16
CA THR A 273 -4.19 -6.98 1.31
C THR A 273 -5.40 -7.48 2.07
N MET A 274 -5.85 -8.70 1.77
CA MET A 274 -6.92 -9.36 2.50
C MET A 274 -6.53 -9.61 3.96
N ARG A 275 -5.26 -9.97 4.20
CA ARG A 275 -4.74 -10.14 5.56
C ARG A 275 -4.91 -8.89 6.43
N GLY A 276 -4.82 -7.70 5.85
CA GLY A 276 -4.99 -6.50 6.64
C GLY A 276 -6.45 -6.12 6.88
N LEU A 277 -7.36 -6.40 5.94
CA LEU A 277 -8.81 -6.36 6.23
C LEU A 277 -9.19 -7.33 7.36
N TYR A 278 -8.61 -8.54 7.35
CA TYR A 278 -8.76 -9.51 8.43
C TYR A 278 -8.34 -8.92 9.78
N PHE A 279 -7.11 -8.41 9.87
CA PHE A 279 -6.59 -7.87 11.13
C PHE A 279 -7.34 -6.64 11.59
N ARG A 280 -7.81 -5.80 10.67
CA ARG A 280 -8.54 -4.59 11.00
C ARG A 280 -9.92 -4.90 11.60
N LEU A 281 -10.69 -5.81 10.99
CA LEU A 281 -11.97 -6.20 11.55
C LEU A 281 -11.81 -6.96 12.87
N LEU A 282 -10.79 -7.82 12.97
CA LEU A 282 -10.43 -8.52 14.21
C LEU A 282 -10.13 -7.53 15.35
N GLU A 283 -9.29 -6.53 15.09
CA GLU A 283 -8.97 -5.45 16.04
C GLU A 283 -10.23 -4.76 16.53
N ARG A 284 -11.12 -4.35 15.61
CA ARG A 284 -12.33 -3.60 15.94
C ARG A 284 -13.34 -4.41 16.73
N VAL A 285 -13.57 -5.65 16.34
CA VAL A 285 -14.52 -6.54 17.02
C VAL A 285 -14.00 -6.92 18.41
N ASN A 286 -12.70 -7.16 18.55
CA ASN A 286 -12.09 -7.57 19.81
C ASN A 286 -11.66 -6.40 20.71
N GLY A 287 -11.80 -5.15 20.24
CA GLY A 287 -11.35 -3.92 20.89
C GLY A 287 -9.82 -3.70 20.85
N THR A 288 -9.02 -4.76 20.79
CA THR A 288 -7.56 -4.71 20.66
C THR A 288 -7.06 -5.82 19.74
N LEU A 289 -5.94 -5.57 19.06
CA LEU A 289 -5.23 -6.58 18.26
C LEU A 289 -4.02 -7.12 19.03
N ILE A 290 -4.19 -8.29 19.64
CA ILE A 290 -3.12 -9.01 20.33
C ILE A 290 -2.40 -9.88 19.29
N GLY A 291 -1.15 -9.52 18.98
CA GLY A 291 -0.31 -10.26 18.03
C GLY A 291 -0.67 -10.04 16.57
N TRP A 292 0.22 -9.34 15.86
CA TRP A 292 0.22 -9.22 14.40
C TRP A 292 1.36 -10.03 13.79
N SER A 293 1.12 -10.65 12.63
CA SER A 293 2.18 -11.35 11.90
C SER A 293 2.05 -11.21 10.40
N LYS A 294 3.18 -11.21 9.70
CA LYS A 294 3.25 -11.30 8.23
C LYS A 294 3.00 -12.73 7.74
N THR A 295 2.25 -13.55 8.48
CA THR A 295 2.10 -14.97 8.18
C THR A 295 1.61 -15.20 6.75
N ARG A 296 2.23 -16.18 6.08
CA ARG A 296 1.87 -16.69 4.76
C ARG A 296 1.21 -18.07 4.86
N SER A 297 0.78 -18.45 6.06
CA SER A 297 0.07 -19.70 6.36
C SER A 297 -1.36 -19.41 6.81
N VAL A 298 -2.07 -20.47 7.21
CA VAL A 298 -3.37 -20.35 7.89
C VAL A 298 -3.19 -19.73 9.27
N ARG A 299 -4.11 -18.84 9.65
CA ARG A 299 -4.30 -18.31 11.00
C ARG A 299 -5.77 -18.51 11.40
N THR A 300 -6.00 -18.79 12.67
CA THR A 300 -7.34 -18.93 13.23
C THR A 300 -7.37 -18.23 14.59
N ASP A 301 -8.34 -17.34 14.77
CA ASP A 301 -8.61 -16.64 16.02
C ASP A 301 -10.05 -17.02 16.44
N LEU A 302 -10.16 -17.98 17.36
CA LEU A 302 -11.44 -18.51 17.85
C LEU A 302 -11.90 -17.76 19.11
N GLY A 303 -13.21 -17.65 19.29
CA GLY A 303 -13.79 -17.12 20.52
C GLY A 303 -13.45 -15.65 20.79
N VAL A 304 -13.25 -14.85 19.75
CA VAL A 304 -13.11 -13.40 19.89
C VAL A 304 -14.49 -12.78 20.18
N ASN A 305 -14.54 -11.46 20.43
CA ASN A 305 -15.80 -10.79 20.80
C ASN A 305 -16.44 -11.40 22.07
N GLY A 306 -15.62 -11.76 23.06
CA GLY A 306 -16.06 -12.44 24.28
C GLY A 306 -16.61 -13.85 24.03
N GLY A 307 -15.96 -14.64 23.16
CA GLY A 307 -16.36 -16.01 22.87
C GLY A 307 -17.49 -16.15 21.84
N ARG A 308 -17.83 -15.09 21.10
CA ARG A 308 -19.04 -15.03 20.26
C ARG A 308 -18.79 -14.95 18.77
N THR A 309 -17.55 -14.83 18.33
CA THR A 309 -17.20 -14.70 16.91
C THR A 309 -15.91 -15.47 16.63
N ASP A 310 -15.83 -16.13 15.47
CA ASP A 310 -14.62 -16.85 15.04
C ASP A 310 -14.10 -16.28 13.72
N PHE A 311 -12.77 -16.23 13.60
CA PHE A 311 -12.07 -15.77 12.42
C PHE A 311 -11.06 -16.81 11.96
N THR A 312 -10.97 -17.03 10.65
CA THR A 312 -9.86 -17.75 10.04
C THR A 312 -9.41 -17.07 8.76
N PHE A 313 -8.11 -17.06 8.54
CA PHE A 313 -7.46 -16.49 7.38
C PHE A 313 -6.53 -17.53 6.75
N ASN A 314 -6.71 -17.77 5.46
CA ASN A 314 -5.84 -18.60 4.66
C ASN A 314 -5.16 -17.78 3.58
N TYR A 315 -3.84 -17.60 3.71
CA TYR A 315 -3.06 -16.80 2.77
C TYR A 315 -2.98 -17.48 1.40
N TYR A 316 -3.45 -16.79 0.36
CA TYR A 316 -3.41 -17.24 -1.02
C TYR A 316 -2.95 -16.14 -1.97
N TYR A 317 -1.87 -16.43 -2.71
CA TYR A 317 -1.26 -15.50 -3.67
C TYR A 317 -0.58 -16.28 -4.79
N ARG A 318 -0.72 -15.81 -6.04
CA ARG A 318 -0.11 -16.42 -7.23
C ARG A 318 0.73 -15.40 -8.00
N VAL A 319 2.04 -15.37 -7.77
CA VAL A 319 3.05 -14.77 -8.66
C VAL A 319 4.31 -15.62 -8.59
N GLY A 320 4.79 -16.13 -9.73
CA GLY A 320 6.08 -16.82 -9.88
C GLY A 320 6.21 -18.18 -9.15
N GLY A 321 5.80 -19.27 -9.82
CA GLY A 321 6.23 -20.67 -9.64
C GLY A 321 6.24 -21.40 -8.27
N GLY A 322 5.85 -20.81 -7.13
CA GLY A 322 5.98 -21.45 -5.82
C GLY A 322 5.01 -22.63 -5.54
N ALA A 323 5.35 -23.51 -4.60
CA ALA A 323 4.60 -24.75 -4.29
C ALA A 323 3.11 -24.55 -3.94
N ASN A 324 2.73 -23.43 -3.30
CA ASN A 324 1.32 -23.09 -3.02
C ASN A 324 0.51 -22.66 -4.26
N GLN A 325 1.12 -22.54 -5.45
CA GLN A 325 0.42 -22.17 -6.69
C GLN A 325 -0.35 -23.31 -7.34
N LYS A 326 -0.15 -24.55 -6.88
CA LYS A 326 -0.87 -25.74 -7.38
C LYS A 326 -2.29 -25.84 -6.85
N LEU A 327 -2.55 -25.29 -5.65
CA LEU A 327 -3.87 -25.35 -5.03
C LEU A 327 -4.81 -24.31 -5.63
N LYS A 328 -6.05 -24.73 -5.87
CA LYS A 328 -7.14 -23.86 -6.30
C LYS A 328 -7.66 -23.11 -5.07
N ILE A 329 -8.28 -21.95 -5.29
CA ILE A 329 -8.94 -21.19 -4.22
C ILE A 329 -9.95 -22.07 -3.44
N SER A 330 -10.62 -23.01 -4.11
CA SER A 330 -11.51 -23.98 -3.47
C SER A 330 -10.82 -24.79 -2.38
N ASP A 331 -9.57 -25.20 -2.60
CA ASP A 331 -8.81 -26.04 -1.67
C ASP A 331 -8.48 -25.27 -0.39
N HIS A 332 -8.25 -23.95 -0.52
CA HIS A 332 -8.04 -23.06 0.63
C HIS A 332 -9.31 -22.90 1.48
N PHE A 333 -10.48 -22.86 0.86
CA PHE A 333 -11.76 -22.84 1.59
C PHE A 333 -12.10 -24.21 2.19
N ILE A 334 -11.89 -25.30 1.46
CA ILE A 334 -12.08 -26.67 1.98
C ILE A 334 -11.25 -26.87 3.25
N ASN A 335 -9.98 -26.46 3.24
CA ASN A 335 -9.13 -26.56 4.42
C ASN A 335 -9.66 -25.76 5.62
N GLN A 336 -10.36 -24.65 5.39
CA GLN A 336 -10.97 -23.86 6.47
C GLN A 336 -12.29 -24.47 6.94
N PHE A 337 -13.08 -25.08 6.06
CA PHE A 337 -14.30 -25.80 6.43
C PHE A 337 -14.01 -26.98 7.37
N GLU A 338 -12.88 -27.67 7.16
CA GLU A 338 -12.43 -28.76 8.03
C GLU A 338 -11.91 -28.27 9.38
N ARG A 339 -11.39 -27.03 9.46
CA ARG A 339 -10.78 -26.46 10.68
C ARG A 339 -11.78 -25.76 11.57
N MET A 340 -12.83 -25.16 11.01
CA MET A 340 -13.86 -24.49 11.80
C MET A 340 -15.00 -25.45 12.05
N SER A 341 -15.20 -25.79 13.32
CA SER A 341 -16.37 -26.58 13.72
C SER A 341 -17.66 -25.78 13.54
N ASP A 342 -18.75 -26.50 13.32
CA ASP A 342 -20.13 -25.98 13.42
C ASP A 342 -20.45 -24.82 12.46
N LEU A 343 -19.96 -24.90 11.21
CA LEU A 343 -20.41 -24.00 10.14
C LEU A 343 -21.91 -24.23 9.87
N LYS A 344 -22.67 -23.14 9.86
CA LYS A 344 -24.11 -23.17 9.63
C LYS A 344 -24.46 -22.80 8.20
N ASN A 345 -25.53 -23.39 7.69
CA ASN A 345 -26.07 -23.08 6.37
C ASN A 345 -26.95 -21.82 6.38
N ASP A 346 -26.40 -20.70 6.88
CA ASP A 346 -27.10 -19.44 6.99
C ASP A 346 -26.12 -18.26 6.93
N SER A 347 -26.64 -17.04 7.11
CA SER A 347 -25.84 -15.82 7.03
C SER A 347 -24.79 -15.64 8.12
N SER A 348 -24.75 -16.49 9.16
CA SER A 348 -23.71 -16.48 10.19
C SER A 348 -22.41 -17.11 9.71
N THR A 349 -22.41 -17.86 8.60
CA THR A 349 -21.19 -18.29 7.91
C THR A 349 -20.87 -17.31 6.79
N VAL A 350 -19.71 -16.66 6.86
CA VAL A 350 -19.30 -15.63 5.90
C VAL A 350 -17.96 -15.99 5.27
N LEU A 351 -17.93 -16.11 3.95
CA LEU A 351 -16.73 -16.37 3.16
C LEU A 351 -16.29 -15.07 2.51
N ILE A 352 -15.02 -14.70 2.71
CA ILE A 352 -14.45 -13.46 2.18
C ILE A 352 -13.26 -13.83 1.30
N MET A 353 -13.29 -13.41 0.04
CA MET A 353 -12.21 -13.69 -0.90
C MET A 353 -11.72 -12.44 -1.61
N GLY A 354 -10.43 -12.41 -1.91
CA GLY A 354 -9.81 -11.24 -2.56
C GLY A 354 -8.37 -11.50 -2.91
N GLY A 355 -7.99 -11.14 -4.14
CA GLY A 355 -6.63 -11.33 -4.59
C GLY A 355 -6.33 -10.61 -5.88
N GLN A 356 -5.26 -9.82 -5.87
CA GLN A 356 -4.90 -8.97 -7.00
C GLN A 356 -4.63 -9.76 -8.29
N THR A 357 -3.86 -10.83 -8.17
CA THR A 357 -3.26 -11.51 -9.33
C THR A 357 -4.01 -12.76 -9.78
N TRP A 358 -4.94 -13.27 -8.97
CA TRP A 358 -5.56 -14.57 -9.20
C TRP A 358 -7.09 -14.54 -9.24
N LEU A 359 -7.73 -13.63 -8.50
CA LEU A 359 -9.20 -13.56 -8.47
C LEU A 359 -9.72 -13.17 -9.85
N ASN A 360 -10.73 -13.89 -10.32
CA ASN A 360 -11.37 -13.66 -11.62
C ASN A 360 -12.86 -14.01 -11.56
N GLU A 361 -13.57 -13.68 -12.64
CA GLU A 361 -15.02 -13.86 -12.76
C GLU A 361 -15.49 -15.31 -12.61
N GLN A 362 -14.66 -16.31 -12.94
CA GLN A 362 -15.03 -17.73 -12.82
C GLN A 362 -15.06 -18.22 -11.37
N ASP A 363 -14.42 -17.50 -10.45
CA ASP A 363 -14.38 -17.87 -9.04
C ASP A 363 -15.76 -17.72 -8.37
N MET A 364 -16.60 -16.78 -8.84
CA MET A 364 -17.95 -16.54 -8.30
C MET A 364 -18.88 -17.75 -8.48
N PRO A 365 -19.17 -18.24 -9.71
CA PRO A 365 -19.98 -19.44 -9.91
C PRO A 365 -19.32 -20.69 -9.32
N MET A 366 -17.99 -20.77 -9.33
CA MET A 366 -17.28 -21.90 -8.72
C MET A 366 -17.57 -21.97 -7.21
N MET A 367 -17.47 -20.85 -6.49
CA MET A 367 -17.79 -20.79 -5.06
C MET A 367 -19.28 -21.03 -4.80
N ARG A 368 -20.15 -20.24 -5.45
CA ARG A 368 -21.59 -20.22 -5.17
C ARG A 368 -22.30 -21.51 -5.62
N ASP A 369 -22.02 -21.97 -6.84
CA ASP A 369 -22.84 -23.01 -7.48
C ASP A 369 -22.20 -24.40 -7.37
N ARG A 370 -20.90 -24.48 -7.04
CA ARG A 370 -20.19 -25.77 -6.97
C ARG A 370 -19.62 -26.09 -5.60
N LEU A 371 -18.94 -25.14 -4.95
CA LEU A 371 -18.28 -25.42 -3.68
C LEU A 371 -19.26 -25.45 -2.52
N LEU A 372 -20.03 -24.37 -2.29
CA LEU A 372 -20.96 -24.29 -1.16
C LEU A 372 -21.98 -25.44 -1.13
N PRO A 373 -22.59 -25.88 -2.26
CA PRO A 373 -23.53 -27.00 -2.24
C PRO A 373 -22.93 -28.32 -1.78
N LYS A 374 -21.63 -28.58 -2.07
CA LYS A 374 -20.94 -29.80 -1.63
C LYS A 374 -20.80 -29.90 -0.12
N PHE A 375 -20.77 -28.76 0.56
CA PHE A 375 -20.63 -28.67 2.02
C PHE A 375 -21.96 -28.32 2.71
N GLY A 376 -23.07 -28.21 1.96
CA GLY A 376 -24.36 -27.82 2.53
C GLY A 376 -24.35 -26.40 3.10
N LEU A 377 -23.59 -25.48 2.50
CA LEU A 377 -23.40 -24.09 2.96
C LEU A 377 -23.98 -23.07 1.97
N GLN A 378 -25.00 -23.42 1.20
CA GLN A 378 -25.59 -22.54 0.17
C GLN A 378 -26.13 -21.21 0.73
N GLY A 379 -26.60 -21.21 1.97
CA GLY A 379 -27.08 -20.05 2.73
C GLY A 379 -25.97 -19.15 3.29
N ALA A 380 -24.71 -19.56 3.18
CA ALA A 380 -23.57 -18.75 3.58
C ALA A 380 -23.45 -17.49 2.71
N ARG A 381 -23.00 -16.39 3.31
CA ARG A 381 -22.69 -15.15 2.58
C ARG A 381 -21.32 -15.27 1.94
N ILE A 382 -21.20 -14.78 0.71
CA ILE A 382 -19.90 -14.62 0.04
C ILE A 382 -19.68 -13.13 -0.15
N ILE A 383 -18.52 -12.63 0.25
CA ILE A 383 -18.06 -11.27 0.02
C ILE A 383 -16.78 -11.33 -0.82
N ALA A 384 -16.77 -10.63 -1.95
CA ALA A 384 -15.58 -10.46 -2.76
C ALA A 384 -15.02 -9.04 -2.59
N LYS A 385 -13.77 -8.96 -2.15
CA LYS A 385 -12.96 -7.74 -2.25
C LYS A 385 -12.52 -7.62 -3.71
N THR A 386 -12.80 -6.47 -4.33
CA THR A 386 -12.42 -6.22 -5.72
C THR A 386 -10.90 -6.04 -5.86
N LEU A 387 -10.42 -5.72 -7.06
CA LEU A 387 -8.99 -5.55 -7.31
C LEU A 387 -8.47 -4.25 -6.68
N ASN A 388 -7.17 -4.17 -6.45
CA ASN A 388 -6.44 -2.97 -6.01
C ASN A 388 -5.57 -2.46 -7.16
N THR A 389 -5.09 -1.22 -7.10
CA THR A 389 -4.12 -0.71 -8.10
C THR A 389 -2.66 -0.86 -7.70
N GLY A 390 -2.36 -1.56 -6.61
CA GLY A 390 -1.00 -1.68 -6.05
C GLY A 390 -0.50 -3.11 -6.03
N MET A 391 0.28 -3.39 -7.05
CA MET A 391 1.40 -4.31 -7.19
C MET A 391 2.00 -3.95 -8.56
N PRO A 392 3.25 -4.35 -8.92
CA PRO A 392 3.76 -3.94 -10.22
C PRO A 392 2.74 -4.48 -11.22
N TYR A 393 2.31 -3.58 -12.09
CA TYR A 393 1.35 -3.84 -13.13
C TYR A 393 1.56 -5.23 -13.75
N ASP A 394 0.51 -5.74 -14.43
CA ASP A 394 0.67 -6.72 -15.50
C ASP A 394 2.09 -6.60 -16.10
N PRO A 395 2.84 -7.69 -16.35
CA PRO A 395 4.09 -7.63 -17.12
C PRO A 395 4.12 -6.61 -18.27
N ASN A 396 2.96 -6.22 -18.80
CA ASN A 396 2.71 -5.23 -19.84
C ASN A 396 2.23 -3.81 -19.39
N GLY A 397 2.14 -3.48 -18.10
CA GLY A 397 1.90 -2.10 -17.63
C GLY A 397 0.47 -1.53 -17.76
N ASN A 398 -0.53 -2.34 -18.12
CA ASN A 398 -1.82 -1.81 -18.59
C ASN A 398 -2.91 -1.75 -17.48
N VAL A 399 -3.13 -0.56 -16.91
CA VAL A 399 -4.18 -0.28 -15.92
C VAL A 399 -5.59 -0.50 -16.49
N CYS A 400 -5.80 -0.21 -17.77
CA CYS A 400 -7.10 -0.38 -18.43
C CYS A 400 -7.51 -1.85 -18.45
N ARG A 401 -6.57 -2.77 -18.66
CA ARG A 401 -6.84 -4.22 -18.55
C ARG A 401 -7.26 -4.61 -17.14
N LEU A 402 -6.67 -3.98 -16.12
CA LEU A 402 -7.04 -4.22 -14.73
C LEU A 402 -8.46 -3.70 -14.43
N LEU A 403 -8.82 -2.53 -14.99
CA LEU A 403 -10.17 -1.99 -14.94
C LEU A 403 -11.18 -2.94 -15.61
N GLU A 404 -10.91 -3.43 -16.82
CA GLU A 404 -11.77 -4.38 -17.54
C GLU A 404 -12.00 -5.65 -16.71
N LYS A 405 -10.92 -6.21 -16.15
CA LYS A 405 -10.98 -7.37 -15.27
C LYS A 405 -11.83 -7.09 -14.03
N ASN A 406 -11.67 -5.92 -13.43
CA ASN A 406 -12.45 -5.50 -12.26
C ASN A 406 -13.94 -5.36 -12.58
N MET A 407 -14.27 -4.77 -13.74
CA MET A 407 -15.66 -4.65 -14.20
C MET A 407 -16.31 -6.02 -14.45
N ALA A 408 -15.58 -6.94 -15.09
CA ALA A 408 -16.06 -8.31 -15.30
C ALA A 408 -16.32 -9.04 -13.96
N LEU A 409 -15.39 -8.92 -13.01
CA LEU A 409 -15.50 -9.48 -11.67
C LEU A 409 -16.76 -8.96 -10.94
N THR A 410 -16.93 -7.64 -10.89
CA THR A 410 -18.07 -6.97 -10.24
C THR A 410 -19.40 -7.40 -10.84
N ARG A 411 -19.49 -7.48 -12.18
CA ARG A 411 -20.71 -7.90 -12.87
C ARG A 411 -21.10 -9.33 -12.49
N VAL A 412 -20.18 -10.28 -12.60
CA VAL A 412 -20.47 -11.70 -12.32
C VAL A 412 -20.72 -11.93 -10.82
N ALA A 413 -20.06 -11.18 -9.93
CA ALA A 413 -20.37 -11.23 -8.50
C ALA A 413 -21.84 -10.92 -8.21
N LYS A 414 -22.40 -9.87 -8.84
CA LYS A 414 -23.82 -9.50 -8.70
C LYS A 414 -24.75 -10.59 -9.25
N GLU A 415 -24.43 -11.15 -10.41
CA GLU A 415 -25.20 -12.25 -11.02
C GLU A 415 -25.31 -13.49 -10.10
N HIS A 416 -24.31 -13.72 -9.23
CA HIS A 416 -24.26 -14.86 -8.31
C HIS A 416 -24.54 -14.52 -6.84
N ASN A 417 -25.16 -13.35 -6.56
CA ASN A 417 -25.45 -12.88 -5.21
C ASN A 417 -24.21 -12.91 -4.28
N VAL A 418 -23.08 -12.47 -4.83
CA VAL A 418 -21.83 -12.24 -4.08
C VAL A 418 -21.77 -10.76 -3.75
N LEU A 419 -21.66 -10.46 -2.46
CA LEU A 419 -21.53 -9.09 -1.98
C LEU A 419 -20.13 -8.57 -2.29
N LEU A 420 -20.01 -7.26 -2.43
CA LEU A 420 -18.76 -6.63 -2.86
C LEU A 420 -18.22 -5.67 -1.80
N VAL A 421 -16.90 -5.65 -1.66
CA VAL A 421 -16.16 -4.53 -1.05
C VAL A 421 -15.31 -3.95 -2.17
N ASP A 422 -15.76 -2.83 -2.73
CA ASP A 422 -15.01 -2.21 -3.82
C ASP A 422 -13.77 -1.52 -3.28
N THR A 423 -12.62 -1.98 -3.73
CA THR A 423 -11.31 -1.41 -3.47
C THR A 423 -10.70 -0.80 -4.71
N PHE A 424 -11.18 -1.11 -5.92
CA PHE A 424 -10.54 -0.62 -7.14
C PHE A 424 -10.73 0.89 -7.30
N ASN A 425 -11.98 1.38 -7.23
CA ASN A 425 -12.26 2.80 -7.42
C ASN A 425 -11.63 3.68 -6.32
N ILE A 426 -11.51 3.14 -5.11
CA ILE A 426 -10.90 3.82 -3.97
C ILE A 426 -9.39 3.96 -4.17
N THR A 427 -8.76 2.89 -4.66
CA THR A 427 -7.31 2.76 -4.68
C THR A 427 -6.70 3.32 -5.95
N VAL A 428 -7.45 3.36 -7.06
CA VAL A 428 -6.93 3.87 -8.33
C VAL A 428 -6.60 5.35 -8.31
N SER A 429 -7.44 6.15 -7.65
CA SER A 429 -7.15 7.56 -7.41
C SER A 429 -5.93 7.73 -6.51
N ARG A 430 -5.76 6.88 -5.49
CA ARG A 430 -4.65 6.98 -4.52
C ARG A 430 -3.53 5.98 -4.78
N TYR A 431 -3.27 5.64 -6.05
CA TYR A 431 -2.31 4.56 -6.39
C TYR A 431 -0.86 4.88 -6.00
N MET A 432 -0.52 6.16 -5.82
CA MET A 432 0.81 6.54 -5.34
C MET A 432 0.99 6.28 -3.84
N GLU A 433 -0.10 6.12 -3.08
CA GLU A 433 -0.03 5.99 -1.62
C GLU A 433 0.19 4.56 -1.13
N PHE A 434 0.46 3.61 -2.02
CA PHE A 434 0.82 2.27 -1.60
C PHE A 434 2.17 2.29 -0.87
N TYR A 435 2.21 1.67 0.30
CA TYR A 435 3.45 1.44 1.02
C TYR A 435 4.25 0.35 0.31
N GLY A 436 5.22 0.77 -0.51
CA GLY A 436 6.31 -0.04 -1.05
C GLY A 436 7.31 -0.52 0.00
N GLY A 437 8.04 -1.55 -0.42
CA GLY A 437 8.75 -2.53 0.40
C GLY A 437 8.58 -3.90 -0.25
N GLY A 438 9.21 -4.96 0.27
CA GLY A 438 9.19 -6.30 -0.34
C GLY A 438 7.81 -6.97 -0.55
N CYS A 439 6.71 -6.31 -0.18
CA CYS A 439 5.32 -6.68 -0.46
C CYS A 439 4.53 -5.42 -0.87
N VAL A 440 4.53 -5.12 -2.18
CA VAL A 440 4.09 -3.86 -2.82
C VAL A 440 2.55 -3.71 -2.91
N CYS A 441 1.79 -3.98 -1.84
CA CYS A 441 0.31 -4.00 -1.90
C CYS A 441 -0.44 -3.27 -0.78
N HIS A 442 0.24 -2.75 0.25
CA HIS A 442 -0.47 -2.37 1.47
C HIS A 442 -0.81 -0.89 1.48
N PHE A 443 -2.07 -0.59 1.76
CA PHE A 443 -2.56 0.72 2.20
C PHE A 443 -2.65 0.83 3.73
N GLN A 444 -1.94 -0.05 4.42
CA GLN A 444 -1.99 -0.14 5.85
C GLN A 444 -0.66 -0.58 6.44
N PHE A 445 -0.45 -0.24 7.69
CA PHE A 445 0.65 -0.74 8.50
C PHE A 445 0.16 -1.05 9.91
N ALA A 446 0.88 -1.94 10.60
CA ALA A 446 0.62 -2.25 12.00
C ALA A 446 1.55 -1.40 12.87
N ARG A 447 0.99 -0.52 13.70
CA ARG A 447 1.74 0.23 14.70
C ARG A 447 1.79 -0.57 16.00
N ASN A 448 2.99 -0.79 16.53
CA ASN A 448 3.16 -1.38 17.86
C ASN A 448 2.72 -0.36 18.92
N MET A 449 1.76 -0.74 19.75
CA MET A 449 1.19 0.09 20.82
C MET A 449 1.80 -0.19 22.20
N GLY A 450 2.72 -1.15 22.30
CA GLY A 450 3.37 -1.58 23.53
C GLY A 450 2.99 -3.00 23.93
N VAL A 451 3.33 -3.35 25.17
CA VAL A 451 3.10 -4.67 25.78
C VAL A 451 1.85 -4.61 26.65
N TYR A 452 0.94 -5.55 26.45
CA TYR A 452 -0.26 -5.75 27.26
C TYR A 452 0.08 -6.43 28.59
N GLN A 453 -0.86 -6.40 29.55
CA GLN A 453 -0.67 -6.90 30.92
C GLN A 453 -0.17 -8.35 30.99
N ASP A 454 -0.46 -9.18 29.97
CA ASP A 454 -0.06 -10.58 29.89
C ASP A 454 1.22 -10.83 29.06
N GLY A 455 2.00 -9.79 28.75
CA GLY A 455 3.24 -9.90 27.95
C GLY A 455 3.04 -9.96 26.44
N GLY A 456 1.80 -9.97 25.94
CA GLY A 456 1.48 -9.90 24.51
C GLY A 456 1.70 -8.51 23.94
N VAL A 457 2.22 -8.40 22.72
CA VAL A 457 2.37 -7.09 22.03
C VAL A 457 1.05 -6.69 21.38
N VAL A 458 0.59 -5.47 21.66
CA VAL A 458 -0.62 -4.89 21.07
C VAL A 458 -0.26 -4.12 19.83
N TYR A 459 -1.10 -4.27 18.80
CA TYR A 459 -0.97 -3.53 17.56
C TYR A 459 -2.22 -2.70 17.29
N LYS A 460 -2.05 -1.64 16.51
CA LYS A 460 -3.13 -0.88 15.88
C LYS A 460 -2.93 -0.90 14.38
N MET A 461 -3.97 -1.29 13.63
CA MET A 461 -3.92 -1.21 12.18
C MET A 461 -4.25 0.23 11.75
N GLU A 462 -3.36 0.84 10.97
CA GLU A 462 -3.53 2.21 10.49
C GLU A 462 -3.42 2.26 8.96
N GLY A 463 -4.18 3.17 8.33
CA GLY A 463 -4.17 3.38 6.88
C GLY A 463 -5.48 4.01 6.38
N PRO A 464 -5.49 5.26 5.88
CA PRO A 464 -6.73 5.97 5.56
C PRO A 464 -7.55 5.29 4.46
N VAL A 465 -6.89 4.73 3.44
CA VAL A 465 -7.54 3.97 2.37
C VAL A 465 -8.13 2.65 2.89
N ASN A 466 -7.40 1.93 3.76
CA ASN A 466 -7.89 0.67 4.30
C ASN A 466 -9.04 0.85 5.30
N ASN A 467 -9.09 1.97 6.02
CA ASN A 467 -10.23 2.33 6.87
C ASN A 467 -11.54 2.43 6.05
N VAL A 468 -11.47 2.91 4.81
CA VAL A 468 -12.65 2.93 3.92
C VAL A 468 -13.06 1.51 3.54
N HIS A 469 -12.10 0.64 3.19
CA HIS A 469 -12.42 -0.76 2.86
C HIS A 469 -13.08 -1.49 4.04
N GLU A 470 -12.65 -1.19 5.27
CA GLU A 470 -13.26 -1.68 6.50
C GLU A 470 -14.68 -1.13 6.68
N GLU A 471 -14.89 0.17 6.56
CA GLU A 471 -16.23 0.78 6.68
C GLU A 471 -17.23 0.14 5.70
N ILE A 472 -16.79 -0.11 4.47
CA ILE A 472 -17.60 -0.82 3.47
C ILE A 472 -17.88 -2.26 3.90
N LEU A 473 -16.86 -2.98 4.38
CA LEU A 473 -17.02 -4.36 4.83
C LEU A 473 -18.00 -4.45 6.01
N GLU A 474 -17.88 -3.58 7.00
CA GLU A 474 -18.81 -3.52 8.14
C GLU A 474 -20.23 -3.21 7.70
N HIS A 475 -20.39 -2.25 6.79
CA HIS A 475 -21.68 -1.95 6.19
C HIS A 475 -22.27 -3.17 5.48
N VAL A 476 -21.52 -3.85 4.62
CA VAL A 476 -21.97 -5.05 3.90
C VAL A 476 -22.31 -6.22 4.84
N LEU A 477 -21.61 -6.34 5.97
CA LEU A 477 -21.86 -7.37 6.97
C LEU A 477 -23.12 -7.10 7.81
N CYS A 478 -23.23 -5.86 8.29
CA CYS A 478 -24.09 -5.51 9.42
C CYS A 478 -25.29 -4.63 9.05
N HIS A 479 -25.25 -3.97 7.90
CA HIS A 479 -26.41 -3.25 7.41
C HIS A 479 -27.44 -4.25 6.90
N LYS A 480 -28.60 -4.30 7.56
CA LYS A 480 -29.79 -4.96 7.04
C LYS A 480 -30.60 -3.89 6.30
N PRO A 481 -30.95 -4.10 5.01
CA PRO A 481 -31.80 -3.17 4.27
C PRO A 481 -33.18 -3.00 4.91
#